data_AF-A0A4D9ENK0-F1
#
_entry.id   AF-A0A4D9ENK0-F1
#
_cell.length_a   1.000
_cell.length_b   1.000
_cell.length_c   1.000
_cell.angle_alpha   90.00
_cell.angle_beta   90.00
_cell.angle_gamma   90.00
#
_symmetry.space_group_name_H-M   'P 1'
#
loop_
_entity.id
_entity.type
_entity.pdbx_description
1 polymer ?
#
loop_
_entity_poly.entity_id
_entity_poly.type
_entity_poly.pdbx_seq_one_letter_code
_entity_poly.pdbx_strand_id
1 'polypeptide(L)'
;MFTYLIGREAAFADNLKWMACANKGFFTQISTLADVQENVMEYLHVLSRPKVIDQEHDVVWTEAYIDSTLADDQGLVLMTTVAMPVFSKQNETRSKGILLGVVGTDVPVKELLKAIPKYKLGIHGYAFAITNNGYILTHPELRPLYEEGKKRRKPNYSSVDLSEVEWEDRDDVLRNAMVNRKTGKFSMEVKKTVDKGKRVLVMTNDYYYTDIRGTPFSLGVALSRGHGKYFFRGNVTIEEGLHDLEHPDVSLADEWSYCNTDVHPEHHQMAQLEAIKLYLTGKEPLLQCDKELIQEVLFDAVVSAPIEAYWTSLALNKSENSDKGVEVAFLGTRTGLSRINLFVGPEQLTNQLPDS
;
A
#
# COMPACT_ATOMS: atom_id res chain seq x y z
N MET A 1 -6.75 31.79 25.82
CA MET A 1 -5.39 31.65 26.40
C MET A 1 -5.43 30.54 27.43
N PHE A 2 -4.55 29.54 27.30
CA PHE A 2 -4.43 28.44 28.25
C PHE A 2 -3.28 28.73 29.22
N THR A 3 -3.51 28.58 30.53
CA THR A 3 -2.48 28.82 31.55
C THR A 3 -2.24 27.55 32.36
N TYR A 4 -0.98 27.15 32.47
CA TYR A 4 -0.56 25.95 33.19
C TYR A 4 0.34 26.36 34.35
N LEU A 5 -0.07 26.05 35.58
CA LEU A 5 0.77 26.25 36.77
C LEU A 5 1.54 24.95 37.04
N ILE A 6 2.87 24.98 36.95
CA ILE A 6 3.71 23.80 37.15
C ILE A 6 4.27 23.82 38.57
N GLY A 7 4.10 22.73 39.30
CA GLY A 7 4.59 22.55 40.66
C GLY A 7 3.48 22.60 41.71
N ARG A 8 3.88 22.30 42.96
CA ARG A 8 2.95 22.19 44.10
C ARG A 8 2.59 23.54 44.72
N GLU A 9 3.36 24.59 44.42
CA GLU A 9 3.16 25.92 44.97
C GLU A 9 2.04 26.65 44.21
N ALA A 10 0.97 26.99 44.92
CA ALA A 10 -0.23 27.62 44.36
C ALA A 10 -0.26 29.16 44.45
N ALA A 11 0.87 29.80 44.78
CA ALA A 11 0.93 31.22 45.13
C ALA A 11 0.41 32.18 44.03
N PHE A 12 0.45 31.77 42.76
CA PHE A 12 0.03 32.58 41.60
C PHE A 12 -1.20 32.02 40.86
N ALA A 13 -1.87 31.02 41.42
CA ALA A 13 -2.97 30.32 40.76
C ALA A 13 -4.12 31.26 40.37
N ASP A 14 -4.51 32.18 41.25
CA ASP A 14 -5.65 33.08 41.00
C ASP A 14 -5.41 34.05 39.84
N ASN A 15 -4.19 34.60 39.74
CA ASN A 15 -3.82 35.50 38.64
C ASN A 15 -3.81 34.76 37.30
N LEU A 16 -3.25 33.54 37.27
CA LEU A 16 -3.21 32.71 36.06
C LEU A 16 -4.60 32.24 35.65
N LYS A 17 -5.46 31.92 36.62
CA LYS A 17 -6.86 31.56 36.40
C LYS A 17 -7.64 32.75 35.83
N TRP A 18 -7.44 33.95 36.36
CA TRP A 18 -8.05 35.16 35.83
C TRP A 18 -7.66 35.40 34.37
N MET A 19 -6.37 35.26 34.04
CA MET A 19 -5.87 35.39 32.65
C MET A 19 -6.53 34.37 31.70
N ALA A 20 -6.67 33.11 32.11
CA ALA A 20 -7.35 32.10 31.31
C ALA A 20 -8.84 32.41 31.11
N CYS A 21 -9.54 32.76 32.18
CA CYS A 21 -10.97 33.09 32.13
C CYS A 21 -11.26 34.31 31.23
N ALA A 22 -10.46 35.38 31.35
CA ALA A 22 -10.62 36.59 30.54
C ALA A 22 -10.46 36.30 29.02
N ASN A 23 -9.67 35.28 28.68
CA ASN A 23 -9.39 34.88 27.30
C ASN A 23 -10.11 33.59 26.88
N LYS A 24 -11.22 33.22 27.55
CA LYS A 24 -12.06 32.04 27.25
C LYS A 24 -11.27 30.73 27.12
N GLY A 25 -10.16 30.59 27.84
CA GLY A 25 -9.36 29.37 27.82
C GLY A 25 -9.61 28.48 29.03
N PHE A 26 -8.56 27.77 29.45
CA PHE A 26 -8.59 26.86 30.58
C PHE A 26 -7.36 27.06 31.45
N PHE A 27 -7.53 26.84 32.76
CA PHE A 27 -6.47 26.86 33.74
C PHE A 27 -6.38 25.48 34.39
N THR A 28 -5.16 24.95 34.48
CA THR A 28 -4.89 23.72 35.22
C THR A 28 -3.54 23.80 35.94
N GLN A 29 -3.43 23.09 37.06
CA GLN A 29 -2.22 22.97 37.85
C GLN A 29 -1.63 21.57 37.68
N ILE A 30 -0.40 21.51 37.17
CA ILE A 30 0.36 20.28 36.99
C ILE A 30 1.30 20.14 38.19
N SER A 31 0.90 19.34 39.17
CA SER A 31 1.66 19.16 40.40
C SER A 31 2.75 18.11 40.28
N THR A 32 2.53 17.07 39.47
CA THR A 32 3.46 15.96 39.27
C THR A 32 3.60 15.60 37.79
N LEU A 33 4.65 14.83 37.46
CA LEU A 33 4.87 14.34 36.10
C LEU A 33 3.73 13.42 35.61
N ALA A 34 3.08 12.70 36.52
CA ALA A 34 1.95 11.83 36.19
C ALA A 34 0.73 12.63 35.71
N ASP A 35 0.53 13.83 36.26
CA ASP A 35 -0.64 14.66 35.95
C ASP A 35 -0.49 15.40 34.60
N VAL A 36 0.69 15.39 33.98
CA VAL A 36 0.97 16.14 32.75
C VAL A 36 0.06 15.69 31.62
N GLN A 37 -0.05 14.38 31.39
CA GLN A 37 -0.77 13.86 30.22
C GLN A 37 -2.26 14.21 30.27
N GLU A 38 -2.92 14.03 31.41
CA GLU A 38 -4.34 14.33 31.56
C GLU A 38 -4.61 15.84 31.50
N ASN A 39 -3.87 16.64 32.29
CA ASN A 39 -4.09 18.08 32.37
C ASN A 39 -3.74 18.82 31.08
N VAL A 40 -2.72 18.37 30.35
CA VAL A 40 -2.37 19.00 29.07
C VAL A 40 -3.47 18.74 28.06
N MET A 41 -4.07 17.54 28.02
CA MET A 41 -5.06 17.14 27.02
C MET A 41 -6.45 17.79 27.19
N GLU A 42 -6.76 18.36 28.35
CA GLU A 42 -8.03 19.08 28.62
C GLU A 42 -8.32 20.24 27.65
N TYR A 43 -7.29 20.83 27.03
CA TYR A 43 -7.48 21.86 26.02
C TYR A 43 -8.37 21.41 24.85
N LEU A 44 -8.37 20.11 24.50
CA LEU A 44 -9.21 19.54 23.46
C LEU A 44 -10.70 19.68 23.78
N HIS A 45 -11.09 19.53 25.04
CA HIS A 45 -12.48 19.72 25.48
C HIS A 45 -12.94 21.16 25.37
N VAL A 46 -12.02 22.14 25.40
CA VAL A 46 -12.34 23.56 25.22
C VAL A 46 -12.38 23.93 23.74
N LEU A 47 -11.41 23.46 22.95
CA LEU A 47 -11.34 23.72 21.51
C LEU A 47 -12.46 23.04 20.73
N SER A 48 -12.98 21.91 21.21
CA SER A 48 -14.10 21.19 20.56
C SER A 48 -15.47 21.84 20.77
N ARG A 49 -15.65 22.72 21.78
CA ARG A 49 -16.98 23.27 22.12
C ARG A 49 -17.70 23.93 20.94
N PRO A 50 -17.07 24.78 20.12
CA PRO A 50 -17.75 25.39 18.96
C PRO A 50 -18.26 24.31 17.99
N LYS A 51 -17.43 23.33 17.65
CA LYS A 51 -17.81 22.21 16.77
C LYS A 51 -18.98 21.40 17.34
N VAL A 52 -18.99 21.17 18.65
CA VAL A 52 -20.08 20.44 19.33
C VAL A 52 -21.39 21.23 19.28
N ILE A 53 -21.33 22.54 19.49
CA ILE A 53 -22.49 23.44 19.48
C ILE A 53 -23.10 23.52 18.07
N ASP A 54 -22.24 23.65 17.06
CA ASP A 54 -22.63 23.71 15.64
C ASP A 54 -23.03 22.33 15.07
N GLN A 55 -22.82 21.25 15.83
CA GLN A 55 -23.10 19.87 15.43
C GLN A 55 -22.41 19.46 14.12
N GLU A 56 -21.19 19.96 13.94
CA GLU A 56 -20.38 19.66 12.76
C GLU A 56 -19.68 18.30 12.93
N HIS A 57 -20.09 17.33 12.12
CA HIS A 57 -19.53 15.98 12.15
C HIS A 57 -18.57 15.75 10.98
N ASP A 58 -17.44 16.43 11.02
CA ASP A 58 -16.40 16.26 10.01
C ASP A 58 -15.76 14.88 10.11
N VAL A 59 -15.68 14.21 8.97
CA VAL A 59 -14.91 12.97 8.82
C VAL A 59 -13.48 13.32 8.46
N VAL A 60 -12.54 12.88 9.27
CA VAL A 60 -11.10 13.14 9.10
C VAL A 60 -10.35 11.84 8.86
N TRP A 61 -9.38 11.87 7.96
CA TRP A 61 -8.47 10.76 7.71
C TRP A 61 -7.11 11.02 8.35
N THR A 62 -6.55 10.02 9.03
CA THR A 62 -5.20 10.10 9.57
C THR A 62 -4.15 9.78 8.51
N GLU A 63 -2.92 10.25 8.74
CA GLU A 63 -1.75 9.84 7.98
C GLU A 63 -1.49 8.33 8.12
N ALA A 64 -0.70 7.76 7.22
CA ALA A 64 -0.35 6.35 7.31
C ALA A 64 0.47 6.07 8.58
N TYR A 65 0.00 5.14 9.41
CA TYR A 65 0.72 4.67 10.57
C TYR A 65 0.75 3.15 10.60
N ILE A 66 1.73 2.60 11.32
CA ILE A 66 1.86 1.17 11.55
C ILE A 66 1.16 0.83 12.85
N ASP A 67 0.22 -0.10 12.78
CA ASP A 67 -0.35 -0.72 13.96
C ASP A 67 0.60 -1.82 14.49
N SER A 68 0.88 -1.79 15.79
CA SER A 68 1.68 -2.81 16.49
C SER A 68 0.84 -3.97 17.01
N THR A 69 -0.48 -3.78 17.13
CA THR A 69 -1.38 -4.76 17.74
C THR A 69 -1.80 -5.85 16.76
N LEU A 70 -1.88 -5.52 15.46
CA LEU A 70 -2.13 -6.43 14.34
C LEU A 70 -0.87 -7.11 13.80
N ALA A 71 0.19 -7.18 14.61
CA ALA A 71 1.42 -7.89 14.25
C ALA A 71 1.21 -9.41 14.34
N ASP A 72 0.32 -9.94 13.50
CA ASP A 72 0.23 -11.37 13.24
C ASP A 72 1.50 -11.86 12.50
N ASP A 73 1.64 -13.17 12.31
CA ASP A 73 2.79 -13.83 11.65
C ASP A 73 3.16 -13.26 10.26
N GLN A 74 2.33 -12.37 9.68
CA GLN A 74 2.51 -11.68 8.40
C GLN A 74 3.19 -10.27 8.49
N GLY A 75 3.53 -9.78 9.68
CA GLY A 75 4.35 -8.57 9.86
C GLY A 75 3.58 -7.26 10.12
N LEU A 76 4.29 -6.13 10.02
CA LEU A 76 3.77 -4.80 10.35
C LEU A 76 2.94 -4.21 9.19
N VAL A 77 1.67 -3.88 9.44
CA VAL A 77 0.74 -3.37 8.41
C VAL A 77 0.59 -1.85 8.51
N LEU A 78 0.71 -1.16 7.36
CA LEU A 78 0.37 0.25 7.24
C LEU A 78 -1.16 0.43 7.18
N MET A 79 -1.68 1.31 8.02
CA MET A 79 -3.10 1.59 8.21
C MET A 79 -3.36 3.10 8.11
N THR A 80 -4.59 3.47 7.78
CA THR A 80 -5.12 4.83 7.94
C THR A 80 -6.47 4.74 8.63
N THR A 81 -6.79 5.67 9.52
CA THR A 81 -8.03 5.68 10.29
C THR A 81 -8.96 6.75 9.76
N VAL A 82 -10.22 6.38 9.57
CA VAL A 82 -11.32 7.34 9.40
C VAL A 82 -11.90 7.64 10.76
N ALA A 83 -11.83 8.90 11.19
CA ALA A 83 -12.28 9.33 12.50
C ALA A 83 -13.43 10.33 12.40
N MET A 84 -14.41 10.21 13.30
CA MET A 84 -15.56 11.10 13.42
C MET A 84 -15.84 11.41 14.91
N PRO A 85 -16.05 12.68 15.28
CA PRO A 85 -16.35 13.04 16.66
C PRO A 85 -17.78 12.66 17.06
N VAL A 86 -17.97 12.28 18.32
CA VAL A 86 -19.26 11.91 18.89
C VAL A 86 -19.64 12.90 19.99
N PHE A 87 -20.82 13.50 19.85
CA PHE A 87 -21.31 14.56 20.72
C PHE A 87 -22.50 14.12 21.57
N SER A 88 -22.64 14.70 22.75
CA SER A 88 -23.83 14.53 23.57
C SER A 88 -25.03 15.26 22.96
N LYS A 89 -26.14 14.56 22.76
CA LYS A 89 -27.39 15.13 22.20
C LYS A 89 -28.38 15.61 23.26
N GLN A 90 -28.03 15.53 24.55
CA GLN A 90 -28.95 15.96 25.61
C GLN A 90 -29.09 17.49 25.59
N ASN A 91 -30.32 18.00 25.74
CA ASN A 91 -30.59 19.44 25.67
C ASN A 91 -29.81 20.24 26.73
N GLU A 92 -29.57 19.66 27.91
CA GLU A 92 -28.84 20.30 29.02
C GLU A 92 -27.33 20.42 28.79
N THR A 93 -26.75 19.52 27.98
CA THR A 93 -25.32 19.46 27.68
C THR A 93 -24.97 20.13 26.35
N ARG A 94 -25.97 20.42 25.52
CA ARG A 94 -25.82 21.05 24.20
C ARG A 94 -25.14 22.42 24.28
N SER A 95 -25.51 23.25 25.26
CA SER A 95 -24.88 24.57 25.48
C SER A 95 -23.48 24.49 26.11
N LYS A 96 -23.14 23.35 26.71
CA LYS A 96 -21.83 23.12 27.35
C LYS A 96 -20.77 22.63 26.35
N GLY A 97 -21.19 22.17 25.17
CA GLY A 97 -20.28 21.73 24.10
C GLY A 97 -19.47 20.49 24.48
N ILE A 98 -20.11 19.48 25.07
CA ILE A 98 -19.42 18.27 25.56
C ILE A 98 -19.14 17.28 24.42
N LEU A 99 -17.85 17.04 24.16
CA LEU A 99 -17.33 15.93 23.36
C LEU A 99 -17.36 14.65 24.19
N LEU A 100 -18.06 13.61 23.72
CA LEU A 100 -18.09 12.29 24.37
C LEU A 100 -16.87 11.45 24.01
N GLY A 101 -16.39 11.59 22.78
CA GLY A 101 -15.24 10.85 22.28
C GLY A 101 -15.14 10.92 20.77
N VAL A 102 -14.28 10.07 20.20
CA VAL A 102 -14.08 9.93 18.76
C VAL A 102 -14.27 8.46 18.41
N VAL A 103 -15.08 8.20 17.38
CA VAL A 103 -15.15 6.86 16.78
C VAL A 103 -14.21 6.82 15.58
N GLY A 104 -13.43 5.73 15.48
CA GLY A 104 -12.48 5.51 14.41
C GLY A 104 -12.64 4.12 13.81
N THR A 105 -12.41 3.99 12.51
CA THR A 105 -12.25 2.68 11.87
C THR A 105 -10.96 2.66 11.06
N ASP A 106 -10.17 1.60 11.26
CA ASP A 106 -8.87 1.45 10.64
C ASP A 106 -8.99 0.72 9.31
N VAL A 107 -8.38 1.29 8.27
CA VAL A 107 -8.37 0.76 6.92
C VAL A 107 -6.92 0.39 6.56
N PRO A 108 -6.62 -0.90 6.30
CA PRO A 108 -5.32 -1.30 5.81
C PRO A 108 -5.02 -0.68 4.45
N VAL A 109 -3.83 -0.09 4.31
CA VAL A 109 -3.36 0.46 3.02
C VAL A 109 -3.28 -0.64 1.97
N LYS A 110 -3.01 -1.90 2.37
CA LYS A 110 -3.03 -3.07 1.48
C LYS A 110 -4.39 -3.26 0.79
N GLU A 111 -5.50 -3.00 1.47
CA GLU A 111 -6.85 -3.09 0.89
C GLU A 111 -7.08 -1.98 -0.15
N LEU A 112 -6.55 -0.77 0.08
CA LEU A 112 -6.57 0.29 -0.92
C LEU A 112 -5.74 -0.07 -2.16
N LEU A 113 -4.61 -0.74 -1.96
CA LEU A 113 -3.74 -1.22 -3.04
C LEU A 113 -4.37 -2.36 -3.87
N LYS A 114 -5.25 -3.19 -3.28
CA LYS A 114 -6.00 -4.23 -4.02
C LYS A 114 -6.90 -3.62 -5.10
N ALA A 115 -7.36 -2.38 -4.93
CA ALA A 115 -8.16 -1.68 -5.94
C ALA A 115 -7.34 -1.23 -7.17
N ILE A 116 -6.00 -1.20 -7.06
CA ILE A 116 -5.11 -0.80 -8.15
C ILE A 116 -4.69 -2.06 -8.93
N PRO A 117 -5.09 -2.20 -10.21
CA PRO A 117 -4.75 -3.37 -11.01
C PRO A 117 -3.28 -3.36 -11.43
N LYS A 118 -2.40 -3.99 -10.63
CA LYS A 118 -0.95 -4.02 -10.85
C LYS A 118 -0.55 -4.55 -12.24
N TYR A 119 -1.22 -5.59 -12.75
CA TYR A 119 -0.95 -6.17 -14.08
C TYR A 119 -1.17 -5.20 -15.25
N LYS A 120 -1.96 -4.14 -15.04
CA LYS A 120 -2.24 -3.13 -16.08
C LYS A 120 -1.19 -2.02 -16.13
N LEU A 121 -0.38 -1.85 -15.09
CA LEU A 121 0.61 -0.76 -14.99
C LEU A 121 1.92 -1.06 -15.74
N GLY A 122 2.20 -2.34 -16.02
CA GLY A 122 3.46 -2.79 -16.60
C GLY A 122 4.61 -2.90 -15.58
N ILE A 123 5.75 -3.41 -16.02
CA ILE A 123 6.88 -3.83 -15.15
C ILE A 123 7.43 -2.68 -14.28
N HIS A 124 7.51 -1.48 -14.85
CA HIS A 124 8.05 -0.31 -14.16
C HIS A 124 6.98 0.66 -13.69
N GLY A 125 5.71 0.40 -14.02
CA GLY A 125 4.61 1.23 -13.61
C GLY A 125 4.23 0.96 -12.16
N TYR A 126 3.81 2.01 -11.45
CA TYR A 126 3.34 1.92 -10.08
C TYR A 126 2.31 2.98 -9.81
N ALA A 127 1.48 2.73 -8.80
CA ALA A 127 0.59 3.73 -8.25
C ALA A 127 1.08 4.13 -6.87
N PHE A 128 0.78 5.36 -6.50
CA PHE A 128 1.09 5.94 -5.21
C PHE A 128 -0.02 6.91 -4.82
N ALA A 129 -0.15 7.17 -3.52
CA ALA A 129 -1.14 8.11 -3.02
C ALA A 129 -0.52 9.02 -1.96
N ILE A 130 -0.97 10.27 -1.95
CA ILE A 130 -0.51 11.28 -0.99
C ILE A 130 -1.70 11.95 -0.29
N THR A 131 -1.44 12.52 0.88
CA THR A 131 -2.39 13.37 1.60
C THR A 131 -2.41 14.80 1.04
N ASN A 132 -3.37 15.60 1.49
CA ASN A 132 -3.46 17.03 1.21
C ASN A 132 -2.30 17.86 1.79
N ASN A 133 -1.40 17.25 2.56
CA ASN A 133 -0.18 17.88 3.07
C ASN A 133 1.08 17.49 2.27
N GLY A 134 0.98 16.51 1.36
CA GLY A 134 2.11 15.98 0.59
C GLY A 134 2.71 14.69 1.16
N TYR A 135 2.24 14.23 2.33
CA TYR A 135 2.73 12.99 2.93
C TYR A 135 2.27 11.76 2.17
N ILE A 136 3.15 10.79 2.05
CA ILE A 136 2.91 9.56 1.32
C ILE A 136 2.01 8.64 2.15
N LEU A 137 0.87 8.25 1.56
CA LEU A 137 0.03 7.16 2.06
C LEU A 137 0.59 5.80 1.62
N THR A 138 0.98 5.70 0.34
CA THR A 138 1.61 4.50 -0.23
C THR A 138 2.51 4.86 -1.39
N HIS A 139 3.70 4.27 -1.46
CA HIS A 139 4.66 4.42 -2.55
C HIS A 139 5.66 3.24 -2.54
N PRO A 140 6.14 2.72 -3.69
CA PRO A 140 7.09 1.59 -3.72
C PRO A 140 8.38 1.81 -2.92
N GLU A 141 8.90 3.03 -2.92
CA GLU A 141 10.11 3.40 -2.18
C GLU A 141 9.85 3.86 -0.73
N LEU A 142 8.59 3.86 -0.26
CA LEU A 142 8.31 4.14 1.14
C LEU A 142 8.79 2.96 1.99
N ARG A 143 9.84 3.19 2.80
CA ARG A 143 10.41 2.17 3.70
C ARG A 143 10.15 2.54 5.15
N PRO A 144 9.05 2.04 5.76
CA PRO A 144 8.70 2.43 7.11
C PRO A 144 9.56 1.75 8.20
N LEU A 145 10.32 0.71 7.84
CA LEU A 145 11.22 -0.04 8.72
C LEU A 145 12.68 0.22 8.37
N TYR A 146 13.58 0.04 9.35
CA TYR A 146 15.03 0.20 9.14
C TYR A 146 15.58 -0.82 8.14
N GLU A 147 15.15 -2.07 8.25
CA GLU A 147 15.52 -3.20 7.38
C GLU A 147 14.30 -4.11 7.23
N GLU A 148 14.15 -4.72 6.05
CA GLU A 148 13.12 -5.73 5.80
C GLU A 148 13.24 -6.87 6.83
N GLY A 149 12.14 -7.18 7.52
CA GLY A 149 12.09 -8.23 8.56
C GLY A 149 12.41 -7.76 9.99
N LYS A 150 12.93 -6.55 10.20
CA LYS A 150 13.10 -5.99 11.57
C LYS A 150 11.86 -5.22 12.00
N LYS A 151 11.32 -5.52 13.19
CA LYS A 151 10.16 -4.80 13.79
C LYS A 151 10.45 -3.34 14.20
N ARG A 152 11.67 -2.83 13.98
CA ARG A 152 12.06 -1.47 14.37
C ARG A 152 11.65 -0.46 13.30
N ARG A 153 10.67 0.37 13.65
CA ARG A 153 10.16 1.48 12.84
C ARG A 153 11.21 2.58 12.70
N LYS A 154 11.29 3.21 11.53
CA LYS A 154 12.08 4.44 11.37
C LYS A 154 11.38 5.58 12.10
N PRO A 155 12.10 6.52 12.72
CA PRO A 155 11.47 7.75 13.21
C PRO A 155 10.83 8.51 12.04
N ASN A 156 9.67 9.14 12.28
CA ASN A 156 8.98 10.01 11.32
C ASN A 156 8.57 9.36 9.98
N TYR A 157 8.51 8.03 9.88
CA TYR A 157 8.07 7.34 8.66
C TYR A 157 6.68 7.74 8.16
N SER A 158 5.81 8.24 9.05
CA SER A 158 4.44 8.68 8.71
C SER A 158 4.39 10.05 8.02
N SER A 159 5.46 10.84 8.15
CA SER A 159 5.55 12.21 7.64
C SER A 159 6.55 12.34 6.50
N VAL A 160 6.83 11.24 5.77
CA VAL A 160 7.68 11.26 4.58
C VAL A 160 6.91 11.95 3.44
N ASP A 161 7.49 13.02 2.92
CA ASP A 161 6.91 13.79 1.81
C ASP A 161 7.24 13.14 0.45
N LEU A 162 6.39 13.37 -0.55
CA LEU A 162 6.61 12.96 -1.93
C LEU A 162 7.97 13.45 -2.48
N SER A 163 8.39 14.67 -2.15
CA SER A 163 9.67 15.23 -2.66
C SER A 163 10.90 14.49 -2.14
N GLU A 164 10.79 13.76 -1.02
CA GLU A 164 11.91 12.94 -0.50
C GLU A 164 12.12 11.67 -1.31
N VAL A 165 11.06 11.22 -2.00
CA VAL A 165 11.05 9.95 -2.72
C VAL A 165 11.15 10.16 -4.24
N GLU A 166 10.45 11.17 -4.77
CA GLU A 166 10.48 11.57 -6.17
C GLU A 166 11.43 12.76 -6.38
N TRP A 167 12.71 12.55 -6.01
CA TRP A 167 13.76 13.59 -5.96
C TRP A 167 14.10 14.26 -7.31
N GLU A 168 13.60 13.75 -8.43
CA GLU A 168 13.76 14.37 -9.75
C GLU A 168 12.74 15.49 -10.02
N ASP A 169 11.64 15.58 -9.25
CA ASP A 169 10.69 16.72 -9.29
C ASP A 169 11.23 17.94 -8.53
N ARG A 170 12.30 18.55 -9.03
CA ARG A 170 13.02 19.64 -8.34
C ARG A 170 12.19 20.91 -8.09
N ASP A 171 11.20 21.14 -8.94
CA ASP A 171 10.33 22.32 -8.88
C ASP A 171 9.00 22.02 -8.12
N ASP A 172 8.90 20.83 -7.50
CA ASP A 172 7.72 20.33 -6.80
C ASP A 172 6.42 20.45 -7.64
N VAL A 173 6.51 20.32 -8.96
CA VAL A 173 5.38 20.54 -9.88
C VAL A 173 4.33 19.46 -9.68
N LEU A 174 4.78 18.19 -9.60
CA LEU A 174 3.90 17.05 -9.37
C LEU A 174 3.32 17.12 -7.96
N ARG A 175 4.18 17.35 -6.96
CA ARG A 175 3.75 17.48 -5.56
C ARG A 175 2.70 18.56 -5.39
N ASN A 176 2.99 19.78 -5.85
CA ASN A 176 2.08 20.91 -5.70
C ASN A 176 0.76 20.70 -6.46
N ALA A 177 0.80 20.06 -7.64
CA ALA A 177 -0.42 19.76 -8.37
C ALA A 177 -1.32 18.76 -7.62
N MET A 178 -0.74 17.71 -7.04
CA MET A 178 -1.47 16.69 -6.28
C MET A 178 -1.98 17.21 -4.93
N VAL A 179 -1.18 18.00 -4.20
CA VAL A 179 -1.59 18.67 -2.95
C VAL A 179 -2.75 19.63 -3.19
N ASN A 180 -2.71 20.38 -4.30
CA ASN A 180 -3.80 21.27 -4.72
C ASN A 180 -4.97 20.52 -5.40
N ARG A 181 -5.00 19.18 -5.34
CA ARG A 181 -6.09 18.33 -5.86
C ARG A 181 -6.43 18.57 -7.32
N LYS A 182 -5.42 18.85 -8.15
CA LYS A 182 -5.61 19.02 -9.59
C LYS A 182 -5.56 17.66 -10.29
N THR A 183 -6.29 17.52 -11.39
CA THR A 183 -6.14 16.40 -12.31
C THR A 183 -5.22 16.80 -13.45
N GLY A 184 -4.23 15.98 -13.76
CA GLY A 184 -3.27 16.32 -14.80
C GLY A 184 -2.35 15.18 -15.18
N LYS A 185 -1.43 15.53 -16.08
CA LYS A 185 -0.32 14.67 -16.50
C LYS A 185 0.99 15.43 -16.36
N PHE A 186 2.05 14.72 -16.03
CA PHE A 186 3.40 15.26 -15.92
C PHE A 186 4.38 14.22 -16.43
N SER A 187 5.44 14.63 -17.12
CA SER A 187 6.44 13.70 -17.64
C SER A 187 7.80 14.15 -17.14
N MET A 188 8.56 13.22 -16.56
CA MET A 188 9.94 13.48 -16.14
C MET A 188 10.81 12.26 -16.38
N GLU A 189 12.11 12.51 -16.54
CA GLU A 189 13.12 11.47 -16.55
C GLU A 189 13.47 11.10 -15.11
N VAL A 190 13.39 9.80 -14.79
CA VAL A 190 13.64 9.28 -13.45
C VAL A 190 14.75 8.24 -13.47
N LYS A 191 15.49 8.16 -12.36
CA LYS A 191 16.53 7.17 -12.14
C LYS A 191 16.04 6.15 -11.12
N LYS A 192 15.71 4.94 -11.58
CA LYS A 192 15.25 3.85 -10.72
C LYS A 192 16.42 2.96 -10.34
N THR A 193 16.54 2.66 -9.05
CA THR A 193 17.55 1.70 -8.58
C THR A 193 17.02 0.26 -8.69
N VAL A 194 17.90 -0.66 -9.06
CA VAL A 194 17.61 -2.10 -9.20
C VAL A 194 18.68 -2.89 -8.44
N ASP A 195 18.35 -4.11 -8.01
CA ASP A 195 19.27 -5.00 -7.27
C ASP A 195 19.79 -4.33 -5.98
N LYS A 196 18.85 -3.89 -5.13
CA LYS A 196 19.11 -3.23 -3.83
C LYS A 196 20.09 -2.06 -3.91
N GLY A 197 20.04 -1.28 -5.01
CA GLY A 197 20.87 -0.09 -5.19
C GLY A 197 22.16 -0.31 -5.99
N LYS A 198 22.43 -1.52 -6.49
CA LYS A 198 23.65 -1.81 -7.25
C LYS A 198 23.62 -1.32 -8.69
N ARG A 199 22.43 -1.21 -9.30
CA ARG A 199 22.25 -0.78 -10.69
C ARG A 199 21.27 0.38 -10.77
N VAL A 200 21.45 1.25 -11.76
CA VAL A 200 20.57 2.39 -12.01
C VAL A 200 20.04 2.29 -13.43
N LEU A 201 18.72 2.37 -13.56
CA LEU A 201 18.03 2.47 -14.85
C LEU A 201 17.52 3.90 -15.01
N VAL A 202 17.80 4.49 -16.17
CA VAL A 202 17.27 5.80 -16.55
C VAL A 202 16.08 5.58 -17.47
N MET A 203 14.95 6.17 -17.13
CA MET A 203 13.72 6.03 -17.90
C MET A 203 12.85 7.27 -17.83
N THR A 204 12.04 7.50 -18.86
CA THR A 204 11.05 8.59 -18.86
C THR A 204 9.72 8.05 -18.35
N ASN A 205 9.26 8.58 -17.22
CA ASN A 205 7.95 8.25 -16.65
C ASN A 205 6.93 9.33 -16.98
N ASP A 206 5.76 8.90 -17.43
CA ASP A 206 4.55 9.71 -17.58
C ASP A 206 3.67 9.48 -16.34
N TYR A 207 3.57 10.49 -15.49
CA TYR A 207 2.73 10.54 -14.29
C TYR A 207 1.34 11.06 -14.64
N TYR A 208 0.32 10.34 -14.18
CA TYR A 208 -1.08 10.73 -14.25
C TYR A 208 -1.60 10.84 -12.84
N TYR A 209 -2.19 11.98 -12.49
CA TYR A 209 -2.64 12.22 -11.13
C TYR A 209 -4.02 12.85 -11.08
N THR A 210 -4.78 12.55 -10.03
CA THR A 210 -6.12 13.06 -9.78
C THR A 210 -6.45 13.02 -8.30
N ASP A 211 -7.46 13.76 -7.87
CA ASP A 211 -7.96 13.69 -6.50
C ASP A 211 -8.91 12.50 -6.30
N ILE A 212 -8.96 11.98 -5.07
CA ILE A 212 -9.98 11.02 -4.65
C ILE A 212 -11.13 11.80 -4.02
N ARG A 213 -12.28 11.77 -4.69
CA ARG A 213 -13.47 12.49 -4.24
C ARG A 213 -13.94 11.96 -2.88
N GLY A 214 -14.24 12.87 -1.96
CA GLY A 214 -14.70 12.54 -0.60
C GLY A 214 -13.59 12.20 0.41
N THR A 215 -12.33 12.20 0.00
CA THR A 215 -11.17 12.03 0.90
C THR A 215 -10.17 13.18 0.72
N PRO A 216 -9.21 13.36 1.64
CA PRO A 216 -8.11 14.30 1.48
C PRO A 216 -6.97 13.74 0.62
N PHE A 217 -7.15 12.58 -0.01
CA PHE A 217 -6.08 11.90 -0.73
C PHE A 217 -6.09 12.24 -2.22
N SER A 218 -4.89 12.24 -2.81
CA SER A 218 -4.66 12.32 -4.26
C SER A 218 -3.94 11.05 -4.72
N LEU A 219 -4.37 10.50 -5.85
CA LEU A 219 -3.79 9.30 -6.46
C LEU A 219 -2.90 9.69 -7.63
N GLY A 220 -1.72 9.10 -7.68
CA GLY A 220 -0.79 9.19 -8.80
C GLY A 220 -0.50 7.82 -9.38
N VAL A 221 -0.38 7.74 -10.71
CA VAL A 221 0.03 6.55 -11.45
C VAL A 221 1.19 6.94 -12.36
N ALA A 222 2.33 6.30 -12.15
CA ALA A 222 3.50 6.45 -13.01
C ALA A 222 3.52 5.31 -14.03
N LEU A 223 3.59 5.64 -15.32
CA LEU A 223 3.77 4.69 -16.41
C LEU A 223 5.07 5.02 -17.14
N SER A 224 5.91 4.02 -17.37
CA SER A 224 7.18 4.25 -18.07
C SER A 224 6.98 4.24 -19.59
N ARG A 225 7.64 5.15 -20.31
CA ARG A 225 7.54 5.15 -21.78
C ARG A 225 8.14 3.86 -22.36
N GLY A 226 7.42 3.26 -23.30
CA GLY A 226 7.77 1.95 -23.86
C GLY A 226 7.22 0.76 -23.08
N HIS A 227 6.83 0.95 -21.81
CA HIS A 227 6.32 -0.13 -20.95
C HIS A 227 5.02 0.30 -20.24
N GLY A 228 3.87 -0.26 -20.65
CA GLY A 228 2.58 -0.06 -19.95
C GLY A 228 1.58 0.88 -20.65
N LYS A 229 1.96 1.57 -21.74
CA LYS A 229 1.01 2.37 -22.55
C LYS A 229 0.05 1.49 -23.36
N TYR A 230 0.55 0.35 -23.83
CA TYR A 230 -0.22 -0.63 -24.58
C TYR A 230 0.01 -2.00 -23.94
N PHE A 231 -1.01 -2.83 -23.98
CA PHE A 231 -0.95 -4.18 -23.47
C PHE A 231 -1.78 -5.08 -24.41
N PHE A 232 -1.27 -6.27 -24.71
CA PHE A 232 -2.00 -7.24 -25.52
C PHE A 232 -3.13 -7.84 -24.69
N ARG A 233 -4.30 -8.03 -25.30
CA ARG A 233 -5.43 -8.75 -24.70
C ARG A 233 -5.76 -9.91 -25.64
N GLY A 234 -5.71 -11.12 -25.10
CA GLY A 234 -6.03 -12.35 -25.81
C GLY A 234 -7.24 -13.03 -25.21
N ASN A 235 -7.85 -13.93 -25.98
CA ASN A 235 -8.90 -14.80 -25.47
C ASN A 235 -8.60 -16.23 -25.90
N VAL A 236 -8.70 -17.17 -24.96
CA VAL A 236 -8.43 -18.59 -25.16
C VAL A 236 -9.57 -19.39 -24.58
N THR A 237 -9.70 -20.65 -25.00
CA THR A 237 -10.67 -21.54 -24.37
C THR A 237 -10.21 -21.92 -22.96
N ILE A 238 -11.17 -22.13 -22.06
CA ILE A 238 -10.87 -22.47 -20.65
C ILE A 238 -10.16 -23.82 -20.58
N GLU A 239 -10.52 -24.77 -21.45
CA GLU A 239 -9.93 -26.11 -21.48
C GLU A 239 -8.45 -26.07 -21.89
N GLU A 240 -8.11 -25.38 -22.98
CA GLU A 240 -6.72 -25.20 -23.42
C GLU A 240 -5.89 -24.46 -22.37
N GLY A 241 -6.43 -23.35 -21.84
CA GLY A 241 -5.72 -22.56 -20.85
C GLY A 241 -5.47 -23.32 -19.55
N LEU A 242 -6.41 -24.14 -19.09
CA LEU A 242 -6.24 -24.91 -17.87
C LEU A 242 -5.28 -26.08 -18.06
N HIS A 243 -5.30 -26.74 -19.21
CA HIS A 243 -4.34 -27.78 -19.56
C HIS A 243 -2.90 -27.28 -19.47
N ASP A 244 -2.61 -26.12 -20.08
CA ASP A 244 -1.25 -25.58 -20.12
C ASP A 244 -0.81 -24.95 -18.80
N LEU A 245 -1.75 -24.51 -17.96
CA LEU A 245 -1.48 -23.99 -16.62
C LEU A 245 -1.16 -25.09 -15.60
N GLU A 246 -1.63 -26.32 -15.85
CA GLU A 246 -1.34 -27.50 -15.00
C GLU A 246 0.01 -28.15 -15.29
N HIS A 247 0.75 -27.64 -16.28
CA HIS A 247 2.04 -28.18 -16.65
C HIS A 247 3.08 -27.97 -15.53
N PRO A 248 3.94 -28.96 -15.22
CA PRO A 248 4.86 -28.90 -14.06
C PRO A 248 5.96 -27.83 -14.16
N ASP A 249 6.23 -27.28 -15.34
CA ASP A 249 7.20 -26.18 -15.54
C ASP A 249 6.61 -24.81 -15.21
N VAL A 250 5.30 -24.72 -14.97
CA VAL A 250 4.54 -23.48 -14.75
C VAL A 250 4.32 -23.26 -13.26
N SER A 251 4.57 -22.03 -12.81
CA SER A 251 4.24 -21.56 -11.48
C SER A 251 3.57 -20.18 -11.54
N LEU A 252 2.72 -19.90 -10.55
CA LEU A 252 2.14 -18.58 -10.35
C LEU A 252 2.86 -17.92 -9.17
N ALA A 253 3.23 -16.65 -9.33
CA ALA A 253 3.90 -15.90 -8.28
C ALA A 253 2.96 -15.61 -7.10
N ASP A 254 3.41 -15.91 -5.88
CA ASP A 254 2.63 -15.79 -4.64
C ASP A 254 2.21 -14.35 -4.29
N GLU A 255 2.91 -13.36 -4.83
CA GLU A 255 2.57 -11.94 -4.66
C GLU A 255 1.27 -11.53 -5.36
N TRP A 256 0.79 -12.35 -6.30
CA TRP A 256 -0.42 -12.11 -7.09
C TRP A 256 -1.64 -12.77 -6.44
N SER A 257 -2.68 -11.96 -6.20
CA SER A 257 -3.98 -12.46 -5.76
C SER A 257 -4.95 -12.42 -6.95
N TYR A 258 -5.30 -13.60 -7.45
CA TYR A 258 -6.26 -13.79 -8.54
C TYR A 258 -7.67 -13.93 -7.99
N CYS A 259 -7.79 -14.62 -6.87
CA CYS A 259 -9.01 -14.86 -6.13
C CYS A 259 -8.83 -14.44 -4.67
N ASN A 260 -9.86 -13.81 -4.11
CA ASN A 260 -9.87 -13.40 -2.71
C ASN A 260 -10.25 -14.59 -1.81
N THR A 261 -9.24 -15.26 -1.28
CA THR A 261 -9.36 -16.39 -0.36
C THR A 261 -9.51 -15.98 1.11
N ASP A 262 -9.33 -14.69 1.42
CA ASP A 262 -9.31 -14.17 2.80
C ASP A 262 -10.72 -14.04 3.41
N VAL A 263 -11.77 -14.08 2.57
CA VAL A 263 -13.16 -13.82 2.99
C VAL A 263 -13.75 -14.99 3.77
N HIS A 264 -13.41 -16.22 3.37
CA HIS A 264 -13.94 -17.45 3.95
C HIS A 264 -12.83 -18.24 4.63
N PRO A 265 -12.96 -18.61 5.91
CA PRO A 265 -11.93 -19.37 6.65
C PRO A 265 -11.55 -20.69 5.98
N GLU A 266 -12.48 -21.31 5.24
CA GLU A 266 -12.28 -22.57 4.51
C GLU A 266 -11.29 -22.43 3.33
N HIS A 267 -11.11 -21.21 2.81
CA HIS A 267 -10.28 -20.93 1.65
C HIS A 267 -8.88 -20.39 2.01
N HIS A 268 -8.60 -20.12 3.29
CA HIS A 268 -7.36 -19.47 3.74
C HIS A 268 -6.09 -20.30 3.47
N GLN A 269 -6.21 -21.64 3.36
CA GLN A 269 -5.09 -22.54 3.05
C GLN A 269 -5.03 -22.95 1.57
N MET A 270 -5.91 -22.41 0.74
CA MET A 270 -6.02 -22.81 -0.66
C MET A 270 -4.96 -22.13 -1.53
N ALA A 271 -4.29 -22.91 -2.38
CA ALA A 271 -3.38 -22.35 -3.36
C ALA A 271 -4.16 -21.55 -4.42
N GLN A 272 -3.60 -20.43 -4.90
CA GLN A 272 -4.26 -19.59 -5.91
C GLN A 272 -4.61 -20.37 -7.20
N LEU A 273 -3.77 -21.33 -7.59
CA LEU A 273 -4.04 -22.19 -8.74
C LEU A 273 -5.30 -23.05 -8.55
N GLU A 274 -5.51 -23.58 -7.35
CA GLU A 274 -6.70 -24.38 -7.02
C GLU A 274 -7.95 -23.49 -6.97
N ALA A 275 -7.83 -22.29 -6.42
CA ALA A 275 -8.89 -21.29 -6.40
C ALA A 275 -9.36 -20.92 -7.83
N ILE A 276 -8.43 -20.72 -8.76
CA ILE A 276 -8.73 -20.47 -10.17
C ILE A 276 -9.47 -21.66 -10.79
N LYS A 277 -9.07 -22.91 -10.49
CA LYS A 277 -9.75 -24.11 -11.00
C LYS A 277 -11.20 -24.19 -10.52
N LEU A 278 -11.44 -23.97 -9.23
CA LEU A 278 -12.79 -24.01 -8.66
C LEU A 278 -13.70 -22.92 -9.25
N TYR A 279 -13.14 -21.73 -9.46
CA TYR A 279 -13.83 -20.62 -10.13
C TYR A 279 -14.20 -20.96 -11.57
N LEU A 280 -13.25 -21.45 -12.36
CA LEU A 280 -13.47 -21.77 -13.78
C LEU A 280 -14.40 -22.97 -14.00
N THR A 281 -14.38 -23.95 -13.10
CA THR A 281 -15.28 -25.12 -13.14
C THR A 281 -16.67 -24.84 -12.58
N GLY A 282 -16.90 -23.65 -12.01
CA GLY A 282 -18.19 -23.25 -11.44
C GLY A 282 -18.60 -24.03 -10.19
N LYS A 283 -17.67 -24.72 -9.53
CA LYS A 283 -17.93 -25.52 -8.32
C LYS A 283 -18.16 -24.65 -7.09
N GLU A 284 -17.61 -23.44 -7.05
CA GLU A 284 -17.80 -22.47 -5.95
C GLU A 284 -18.13 -21.07 -6.50
N PRO A 285 -19.42 -20.72 -6.61
CA PRO A 285 -19.84 -19.40 -7.10
C PRO A 285 -19.62 -18.26 -6.09
N LEU A 286 -19.26 -18.59 -4.84
CA LEU A 286 -19.02 -17.62 -3.76
C LEU A 286 -17.60 -17.02 -3.81
N LEU A 287 -16.69 -17.61 -4.59
CA LEU A 287 -15.31 -17.16 -4.70
C LEU A 287 -15.24 -15.88 -5.56
N GLN A 288 -14.77 -14.78 -4.97
CA GLN A 288 -14.60 -13.51 -5.69
C GLN A 288 -13.23 -13.46 -6.36
N CYS A 289 -13.20 -13.57 -7.70
CA CYS A 289 -11.98 -13.53 -8.49
C CYS A 289 -11.98 -12.41 -9.55
N ASP A 290 -10.79 -11.93 -9.92
CA ASP A 290 -10.61 -11.03 -11.07
C ASP A 290 -10.64 -11.83 -12.38
N LYS A 291 -11.81 -11.81 -13.03
CA LYS A 291 -12.03 -12.49 -14.30
C LYS A 291 -11.09 -12.00 -15.40
N GLU A 292 -10.76 -10.71 -15.45
CA GLU A 292 -9.88 -10.19 -16.50
C GLU A 292 -8.45 -10.69 -16.30
N LEU A 293 -7.95 -10.67 -15.06
CA LEU A 293 -6.62 -11.18 -14.76
C LEU A 293 -6.51 -12.68 -15.05
N ILE A 294 -7.50 -13.49 -14.65
CA ILE A 294 -7.50 -14.94 -14.91
C ILE A 294 -7.48 -15.23 -16.43
N GLN A 295 -8.27 -14.49 -17.22
CA GLN A 295 -8.26 -14.66 -18.68
C GLN A 295 -6.89 -14.37 -19.29
N GLU A 296 -6.19 -13.35 -18.79
CA GLU A 296 -4.85 -13.01 -19.25
C GLU A 296 -3.81 -14.05 -18.82
N VAL A 297 -3.93 -14.64 -17.63
CA VAL A 297 -3.05 -15.75 -17.18
C VAL A 297 -3.23 -16.97 -18.07
N LEU A 298 -4.47 -17.35 -18.38
CA LEU A 298 -4.75 -18.47 -19.28
C LEU A 298 -4.19 -18.21 -20.68
N PHE A 299 -4.32 -16.98 -21.18
CA PHE A 299 -3.72 -16.58 -22.45
C PHE A 299 -2.19 -16.67 -22.43
N ASP A 300 -1.56 -16.14 -21.38
CA ASP A 300 -0.11 -16.21 -21.19
C ASP A 300 0.38 -17.67 -21.10
N ALA A 301 -0.38 -18.56 -20.46
CA ALA A 301 -0.06 -20.00 -20.36
C ALA A 301 -0.02 -20.68 -21.75
N VAL A 302 -1.03 -20.43 -22.59
CA VAL A 302 -1.14 -21.02 -23.94
C VAL A 302 -0.09 -20.44 -24.89
N VAL A 303 0.11 -19.11 -24.87
CA VAL A 303 1.09 -18.45 -25.74
C VAL A 303 2.52 -18.86 -25.40
N SER A 304 2.80 -19.12 -24.13
CA SER A 304 4.12 -19.57 -23.68
C SER A 304 4.35 -21.07 -23.81
N ALA A 305 3.32 -21.90 -23.96
CA ALA A 305 3.44 -23.36 -24.05
C ALA A 305 4.47 -23.85 -25.11
N PRO A 306 4.55 -23.28 -26.34
CA PRO A 306 5.54 -23.73 -27.33
C PRO A 306 7.01 -23.56 -26.91
N ILE A 307 7.29 -22.72 -25.89
CA ILE A 307 8.66 -22.50 -25.40
C ILE A 307 9.23 -23.74 -24.72
N GLU A 308 8.36 -24.57 -24.13
CA GLU A 308 8.73 -25.80 -23.45
C GLU A 308 9.36 -26.79 -24.44
N ALA A 309 8.67 -27.05 -25.56
CA ALA A 309 9.18 -27.91 -26.63
C ALA A 309 10.51 -27.38 -27.20
N TYR A 310 10.65 -26.05 -27.32
CA TYR A 310 11.88 -25.42 -27.77
C TYR A 310 13.04 -25.65 -26.78
N TRP A 311 12.83 -25.39 -25.49
CA TRP A 311 13.83 -25.65 -24.46
C TRP A 311 14.21 -27.12 -24.34
N THR A 312 13.23 -28.03 -24.41
CA THR A 312 13.48 -29.47 -24.40
C THR A 312 14.32 -29.91 -25.61
N SER A 313 14.05 -29.36 -26.80
CA SER A 313 14.88 -29.63 -27.99
C SER A 313 16.33 -29.15 -27.84
N LEU A 314 16.53 -27.98 -27.20
CA LEU A 314 17.86 -27.46 -26.90
C LEU A 314 18.60 -28.30 -25.86
N ALA A 315 17.88 -28.84 -24.88
CA ALA A 315 18.43 -29.72 -23.84
C ALA A 315 18.87 -31.07 -24.40
N LEU A 316 18.15 -31.61 -25.40
CA LEU A 316 18.49 -32.86 -26.07
C LEU A 316 19.69 -32.69 -27.02
N ASN A 317 19.87 -31.52 -27.63
CA ASN A 317 21.05 -31.17 -28.45
C ASN A 317 22.30 -30.81 -27.61
N LYS A 318 22.52 -31.53 -26.50
CA LYS A 318 23.62 -31.31 -25.55
C LYS A 318 25.02 -31.40 -26.18
N SER A 319 25.18 -32.13 -27.29
CA SER A 319 26.47 -32.29 -27.99
C SER A 319 26.94 -31.03 -28.72
N GLU A 320 26.05 -30.09 -29.07
CA GLU A 320 26.43 -28.79 -29.68
C GLU A 320 26.38 -27.64 -28.66
N ASN A 321 25.71 -27.82 -27.52
CA ASN A 321 25.43 -26.77 -26.54
C ASN A 321 26.20 -26.91 -25.21
N SER A 322 27.01 -27.97 -25.02
CA SER A 322 27.83 -28.17 -23.82
C SER A 322 28.73 -26.98 -23.49
N ASP A 323 29.13 -26.22 -24.50
CA ASP A 323 30.05 -25.09 -24.37
C ASP A 323 29.36 -23.77 -24.01
N LYS A 324 28.02 -23.73 -23.93
CA LYS A 324 27.26 -22.49 -23.70
C LYS A 324 26.99 -22.17 -22.24
N GLY A 325 27.29 -23.07 -21.30
CA GLY A 325 27.22 -22.81 -19.86
C GLY A 325 25.85 -22.35 -19.34
N VAL A 326 24.75 -22.63 -20.06
CA VAL A 326 23.40 -22.25 -19.66
C VAL A 326 22.88 -23.30 -18.67
N GLU A 327 22.68 -22.89 -17.42
CA GLU A 327 22.18 -23.76 -16.35
C GLU A 327 20.64 -23.74 -16.26
N VAL A 328 20.04 -22.56 -16.37
CA VAL A 328 18.59 -22.32 -16.17
C VAL A 328 18.07 -21.35 -17.25
N ALA A 329 16.89 -21.65 -17.81
CA ALA A 329 16.09 -20.68 -18.53
C ALA A 329 14.78 -20.44 -17.79
N PHE A 330 14.32 -19.19 -17.80
CA PHE A 330 13.04 -18.82 -17.23
C PHE A 330 12.33 -17.81 -18.13
N LEU A 331 11.01 -17.82 -18.05
CA LEU A 331 10.12 -16.84 -18.67
C LEU A 331 9.19 -16.33 -17.60
N GLY A 332 9.27 -15.03 -17.28
CA GLY A 332 8.32 -14.36 -16.42
C GLY A 332 7.37 -13.51 -17.26
N THR A 333 6.07 -13.69 -17.05
CA THR A 333 5.02 -12.90 -17.71
C THR A 333 4.52 -11.80 -16.79
N ARG A 334 3.78 -10.83 -17.34
CA ARG A 334 3.24 -9.69 -16.58
C ARG A 334 2.11 -10.07 -15.61
N THR A 335 1.48 -11.22 -15.84
CA THR A 335 0.31 -11.68 -15.09
C THR A 335 0.69 -12.44 -13.83
N GLY A 336 1.98 -12.71 -13.63
CA GLY A 336 2.49 -13.51 -12.51
C GLY A 336 2.78 -14.95 -12.89
N LEU A 337 2.54 -15.37 -14.13
CA LEU A 337 2.93 -16.70 -14.61
C LEU A 337 4.43 -16.75 -14.92
N SER A 338 5.11 -17.74 -14.38
CA SER A 338 6.49 -18.07 -14.69
C SER A 338 6.64 -19.49 -15.22
N ARG A 339 7.52 -19.67 -16.21
CA ARG A 339 8.00 -20.99 -16.65
C ARG A 339 9.48 -21.12 -16.37
N ILE A 340 9.93 -22.26 -15.85
CA ILE A 340 11.34 -22.52 -15.53
C ILE A 340 11.76 -23.87 -16.10
N ASN A 341 12.91 -23.91 -16.77
CA ASN A 341 13.52 -25.15 -17.24
C ASN A 341 15.00 -25.23 -16.83
N LEU A 342 15.39 -26.41 -16.33
CA LEU A 342 16.73 -26.72 -15.83
C LEU A 342 17.48 -27.58 -16.86
N PHE A 343 18.61 -27.10 -17.37
CA PHE A 343 19.45 -27.83 -18.33
C PHE A 343 20.50 -28.73 -17.67
N VAL A 344 20.82 -28.41 -16.41
CA VAL A 344 21.72 -29.16 -15.54
C VAL A 344 20.94 -29.83 -14.41
N GLY A 345 21.45 -30.95 -13.88
CA GLY A 345 20.84 -31.57 -12.71
C GLY A 345 20.89 -30.62 -11.51
N PRO A 346 19.92 -30.69 -10.58
CA PRO A 346 19.85 -29.79 -9.43
C PRO A 346 21.12 -29.81 -8.55
N GLU A 347 21.88 -30.91 -8.58
CA GLU A 347 23.17 -31.05 -7.87
C GLU A 347 24.34 -30.29 -8.51
N GLN A 348 24.20 -29.85 -9.76
CA GLN A 348 25.25 -29.17 -10.55
C GLN A 348 25.01 -27.65 -10.68
N LEU A 349 23.94 -27.13 -10.08
CA LEU A 349 23.66 -25.69 -10.06
C LEU A 349 24.76 -24.97 -9.27
N THR A 350 25.38 -23.97 -9.89
CA THR A 350 26.49 -23.22 -9.25
C THR A 350 25.99 -22.30 -8.12
N ASN A 351 24.69 -22.00 -8.09
CA ASN A 351 24.01 -21.31 -6.99
C ASN A 351 22.73 -22.08 -6.62
N GLN A 352 22.51 -22.32 -5.34
CA GLN A 352 21.19 -22.71 -4.84
C GLN A 352 20.22 -21.57 -5.18
N LEU A 353 19.15 -21.86 -5.92
CA LEU A 353 18.05 -20.92 -6.13
C LEU A 353 17.58 -20.46 -4.74
N PRO A 354 17.45 -19.15 -4.48
CA PRO A 354 16.81 -18.70 -3.26
C PRO A 354 15.40 -19.27 -3.26
N ASP A 355 15.01 -19.96 -2.19
CA ASP A 355 13.65 -20.41 -1.96
C ASP A 355 12.71 -19.22 -2.22
N SER A 356 11.89 -19.38 -3.26
CA SER A 356 10.86 -18.42 -3.68
C SER A 356 9.74 -18.36 -2.66
#